data_AF-A0A4S4N204-F1
#
_entry.id   AF-A0A4S4N204-F1
#
_cell.length_a   1.000
_cell.length_b   1.000
_cell.length_c   1.000
_cell.angle_alpha   90.00
_cell.angle_beta   90.00
_cell.angle_gamma   90.00
#
_symmetry.space_group_name_H-M   'P 1'
#
loop_
_entity.id
_entity.type
_entity.pdbx_description
1 polymer ?
#
loop_
_entity_poly.entity_id
_entity_poly.type
_entity_poly.pdbx_seq_one_letter_code
_entity_poly.pdbx_strand_id
1 'polypeptide(L)'
;MPILSYHVPTYLLRKVLVKAFRQQALKERCELDAFLRPIPQIWGYAFEVLAIDSLLCLDSPVAVHTNRSADIPAFYLAPGLSLVSELFDKTVSFYPKDNIIYVSRVGLNFLDVFVVSDNRNNVAILQMTVAKKHILKHSSVRSVLEAFTKASQPTTNQVPMPKDWSLIYVTPDEQGRKTADQKSLALGAGYPSVDVGWLHIGQEFKSLMQKLAEADDEEAASGAVAD
;
A
#
# COMPACT_ATOMS: atom_id res chain seq x y z
N MET A 1 -13.74 -0.99 -40.56
CA MET A 1 -13.36 -2.13 -39.69
C MET A 1 -14.04 -1.96 -38.35
N PRO A 2 -14.77 -2.97 -37.83
CA PRO A 2 -15.26 -2.91 -36.47
C PRO A 2 -14.08 -3.07 -35.49
N ILE A 3 -13.92 -2.12 -34.58
CA ILE A 3 -12.92 -2.19 -33.50
C ILE A 3 -13.52 -3.07 -32.41
N LEU A 4 -12.98 -4.28 -32.24
CA LEU A 4 -13.25 -5.11 -31.08
C LEU A 4 -12.59 -4.46 -29.85
N SER A 5 -13.38 -3.71 -29.09
CA SER A 5 -12.97 -3.22 -27.77
C SER A 5 -13.06 -4.36 -26.75
N TYR A 6 -11.95 -5.06 -26.54
CA TYR A 6 -11.83 -6.00 -25.42
C TYR A 6 -11.64 -5.21 -24.13
N HIS A 7 -12.69 -5.16 -23.30
CA HIS A 7 -12.56 -4.64 -21.94
C HIS A 7 -12.01 -5.77 -21.06
N VAL A 8 -10.68 -5.87 -20.95
CA VAL A 8 -10.10 -6.83 -20.01
C VAL A 8 -10.50 -6.40 -18.59
N PRO A 9 -11.18 -7.24 -17.80
CA PRO A 9 -11.58 -6.85 -16.45
C PRO A 9 -10.32 -6.70 -15.61
N THR A 10 -9.91 -5.46 -15.35
CA THR A 10 -8.74 -5.10 -14.54
C THR A 10 -8.73 -5.84 -13.20
N TYR A 11 -9.92 -6.07 -12.64
CA TYR A 11 -10.13 -6.84 -11.42
C TYR A 11 -9.76 -8.33 -11.57
N LEU A 12 -10.17 -8.98 -12.66
CA LEU A 12 -9.85 -10.38 -12.91
C LEU A 12 -8.33 -10.53 -13.12
N LEU A 13 -7.73 -9.65 -13.92
CA LEU A 13 -6.28 -9.61 -14.10
C LEU A 13 -5.56 -9.41 -12.77
N ARG A 14 -5.93 -8.42 -11.97
CA ARG A 14 -5.33 -8.19 -10.65
C ARG A 14 -5.47 -9.43 -9.77
N LYS A 15 -6.64 -10.07 -9.72
CA LYS A 15 -6.85 -11.27 -8.90
C LYS A 15 -6.00 -12.45 -9.36
N VAL A 16 -5.94 -12.70 -10.66
CA VAL A 16 -5.18 -13.83 -11.24
C VAL A 16 -3.68 -13.57 -11.13
N LEU A 17 -3.21 -12.38 -11.51
CA LEU A 17 -1.80 -11.99 -11.44
C LEU A 17 -1.31 -11.98 -10.01
N VAL A 18 -2.01 -11.34 -9.07
CA VAL A 18 -1.61 -11.31 -7.65
C VAL A 18 -1.57 -12.71 -7.06
N LYS A 19 -2.56 -13.56 -7.38
CA LYS A 19 -2.58 -14.95 -6.90
C LYS A 19 -1.40 -15.74 -7.46
N ALA A 20 -1.18 -15.70 -8.77
CA ALA A 20 -0.07 -16.40 -9.42
C ALA A 20 1.28 -15.89 -8.88
N PHE A 21 1.45 -14.57 -8.80
CA PHE A 21 2.66 -13.92 -8.29
C PHE A 21 2.99 -14.38 -6.87
N ARG A 22 1.99 -14.44 -5.98
CA ARG A 22 2.14 -14.94 -4.59
C ARG A 22 2.40 -16.45 -4.48
N GLN A 23 2.25 -17.21 -5.56
CA GLN A 23 2.50 -18.65 -5.58
C GLN A 23 3.87 -18.99 -6.18
N GLN A 24 4.54 -18.04 -6.82
CA GLN A 24 5.90 -18.22 -7.36
C GLN A 24 6.95 -18.22 -6.25
N ALA A 25 8.08 -18.90 -6.50
CA ALA A 25 9.27 -18.76 -5.66
C ALA A 25 9.76 -17.31 -5.70
N LEU A 26 10.48 -16.86 -4.67
CA LEU A 26 10.91 -15.46 -4.61
C LEU A 26 11.69 -15.06 -5.86
N LYS A 27 12.70 -15.85 -6.23
CA LYS A 27 13.57 -15.57 -7.38
C LYS A 27 12.75 -15.29 -8.65
N GLU A 28 11.72 -16.08 -8.89
CA GLU A 28 10.81 -15.93 -10.03
C GLU A 28 9.99 -14.62 -9.94
N ARG A 29 9.58 -14.20 -8.74
CA ARG A 29 8.91 -12.90 -8.53
C ARG A 29 9.84 -11.73 -8.84
N CYS A 30 11.12 -11.85 -8.48
CA CYS A 30 12.15 -10.84 -8.76
C CYS A 30 12.37 -10.67 -10.26
N GLU A 31 12.53 -11.79 -10.95
CA GLU A 31 12.71 -11.85 -12.40
C GLU A 31 11.46 -11.29 -13.11
N LEU A 32 10.27 -11.62 -12.60
CA LEU A 32 9.02 -11.09 -13.13
C LEU A 32 8.87 -9.59 -12.87
N ASP A 33 9.26 -9.04 -11.71
CA ASP A 33 9.27 -7.59 -11.48
C ASP A 33 10.16 -6.86 -12.51
N ALA A 34 11.38 -7.35 -12.71
CA ALA A 34 12.31 -6.80 -13.68
C ALA A 34 11.77 -6.89 -15.11
N PHE A 35 11.14 -8.01 -15.45
CA PHE A 35 10.50 -8.23 -16.75
C PHE A 35 9.28 -7.32 -16.98
N LEU A 36 8.48 -7.07 -15.94
CA LEU A 36 7.24 -6.29 -16.04
C LEU A 36 7.48 -4.78 -16.00
N ARG A 37 8.59 -4.30 -15.42
CA ARG A 37 8.92 -2.88 -15.27
C ARG A 37 8.74 -2.02 -16.55
N PRO A 38 9.08 -2.50 -17.76
CA PRO A 38 8.82 -1.78 -19.02
C PRO A 38 7.33 -1.61 -19.38
N ILE A 39 6.43 -2.32 -18.70
CA ILE A 39 4.97 -2.32 -18.91
C ILE A 39 4.26 -1.81 -17.63
N PRO A 40 4.19 -0.48 -17.41
CA PRO A 40 3.72 0.11 -16.15
C PRO A 40 2.32 -0.37 -15.72
N GLN A 41 1.42 -0.63 -16.68
CA GLN A 41 0.06 -1.07 -16.40
C GLN A 41 0.00 -2.43 -15.71
N ILE A 42 0.94 -3.33 -16.00
CA ILE A 42 1.01 -4.67 -15.41
C ILE A 42 1.92 -4.63 -14.19
N TRP A 43 3.04 -3.91 -14.28
CA TRP A 43 4.00 -3.75 -13.21
C TRP A 43 3.36 -3.21 -11.92
N GLY A 44 2.43 -2.24 -12.03
CA GLY A 44 1.73 -1.72 -10.86
C GLY A 44 1.04 -2.79 -10.00
N TYR A 45 0.53 -3.87 -10.60
CA TYR A 45 -0.08 -4.97 -9.83
C TYR A 45 0.93 -5.86 -9.12
N ALA A 46 2.10 -6.08 -9.73
CA ALA A 46 3.17 -6.85 -9.10
C ALA A 46 3.85 -6.04 -7.99
N PHE A 47 4.12 -4.76 -8.27
CA PHE A 47 4.73 -3.83 -7.32
C PHE A 47 3.87 -3.64 -6.06
N GLU A 48 2.54 -3.55 -6.20
CA GLU A 48 1.64 -3.48 -5.04
C GLU A 48 1.86 -4.64 -4.05
N VAL A 49 1.99 -5.87 -4.56
CA VAL A 49 2.23 -7.05 -3.72
C VAL A 49 3.57 -6.94 -3.02
N LEU A 50 4.62 -6.63 -3.78
CA LEU A 50 5.98 -6.51 -3.27
C LEU A 50 6.12 -5.38 -2.24
N ALA A 51 5.46 -4.25 -2.46
CA ALA A 51 5.47 -3.11 -1.55
C ALA A 51 4.78 -3.48 -0.23
N ILE A 52 3.65 -4.18 -0.26
CA ILE A 52 2.99 -4.68 0.96
C ILE A 52 3.89 -5.68 1.68
N ASP A 53 4.44 -6.67 0.98
CA ASP A 53 5.32 -7.68 1.58
C ASP A 53 6.56 -7.04 2.23
N SER A 54 7.13 -6.01 1.59
CA SER A 54 8.26 -5.24 2.12
C SER A 54 7.88 -4.46 3.39
N LEU A 55 6.70 -3.84 3.43
CA LEU A 55 6.20 -3.16 4.63
C LEU A 55 5.95 -4.12 5.79
N LEU A 56 5.51 -5.34 5.51
CA LEU A 56 5.28 -6.36 6.56
C LEU A 56 6.60 -6.90 7.14
N CYS A 57 7.70 -6.85 6.38
CA CYS A 57 8.99 -7.41 6.75
C CYS A 57 10.01 -6.35 7.21
N LEU A 58 9.55 -5.15 7.59
CA LEU A 58 10.42 -4.08 8.08
C LEU A 58 11.17 -4.53 9.35
N ASP A 59 12.50 -4.45 9.31
CA ASP A 59 13.38 -4.67 10.48
C ASP A 59 13.54 -3.42 11.33
N SER A 60 13.46 -2.26 10.68
CA SER A 60 13.65 -0.96 11.27
C SER A 60 12.52 -0.03 10.82
N PRO A 61 12.21 1.02 11.60
CA PRO A 61 11.25 2.02 11.18
C PRO A 61 11.64 2.65 9.84
N VAL A 62 10.68 2.79 8.92
CA VAL A 62 10.91 3.44 7.62
C VAL A 62 10.35 4.86 7.61
N ALA A 63 11.16 5.79 7.11
CA ALA A 63 10.82 7.21 7.07
C ALA A 63 9.76 7.50 6.01
N VAL A 64 8.72 8.23 6.41
CA VAL A 64 7.71 8.77 5.50
C VAL A 64 7.85 10.28 5.44
N HIS A 65 7.89 10.81 4.22
CA HIS A 65 8.06 12.24 3.97
C HIS A 65 6.75 12.82 3.45
N THR A 66 6.48 14.10 3.75
CA THR A 66 5.34 14.83 3.21
C THR A 66 5.77 16.17 2.66
N ASN A 67 4.91 16.78 1.85
CA ASN A 67 5.16 18.11 1.28
C ASN A 67 5.30 19.21 2.35
N ARG A 68 4.97 18.95 3.63
CA ARG A 68 5.24 19.86 4.74
C ARG A 68 6.73 19.95 5.08
N SER A 69 7.46 18.86 4.87
CA SER A 69 8.87 18.73 5.24
C SER A 69 9.53 17.67 4.36
N ALA A 70 10.25 18.12 3.33
CA ALA A 70 10.95 17.21 2.43
C ALA A 70 12.19 16.58 3.08
N ASP A 71 12.92 17.35 3.89
CA ASP A 71 14.23 16.95 4.42
C ASP A 71 14.14 16.25 5.78
N ILE A 72 13.06 16.45 6.52
CA ILE A 72 12.80 15.78 7.80
C ILE A 72 11.60 14.86 7.62
N PRO A 73 11.72 13.56 7.95
CA PRO A 73 10.60 12.64 7.94
C PRO A 73 9.42 13.19 8.75
N ALA A 74 8.22 13.15 8.16
CA ALA A 74 7.00 13.57 8.83
C ALA A 74 6.61 12.58 9.93
N PHE A 75 6.80 11.29 9.67
CA PHE A 75 6.63 10.21 10.63
C PHE A 75 7.39 8.97 10.16
N TYR A 76 7.38 7.91 10.98
CA TYR A 76 7.96 6.63 10.66
C TYR A 76 6.88 5.54 10.72
N LEU A 77 6.92 4.62 9.75
CA LEU A 77 6.19 3.36 9.88
C LEU A 77 7.05 2.39 10.67
N ALA A 78 6.52 1.90 11.79
CA ALA A 78 7.23 1.01 12.70
C ALA A 78 7.35 -0.42 12.12
N PRO A 79 8.35 -1.20 12.57
CA PRO A 79 8.41 -2.63 12.27
C PRO A 79 7.22 -3.39 12.89
N GLY A 80 7.00 -4.62 12.43
CA GLY A 80 5.92 -5.48 12.94
C GLY A 80 4.52 -5.10 12.46
N LEU A 81 4.42 -4.40 11.34
CA LEU A 81 3.15 -4.14 10.67
C LEU A 81 2.44 -5.47 10.40
N SER A 82 1.15 -5.54 10.73
CA SER A 82 0.34 -6.72 10.41
C SER A 82 -0.67 -6.41 9.32
N LEU A 83 -0.90 -7.37 8.43
CA LEU A 83 -1.89 -7.25 7.37
C LEU A 83 -3.25 -7.75 7.86
N VAL A 84 -4.27 -6.90 7.75
CA VAL A 84 -5.64 -7.32 7.96
C VAL A 84 -6.39 -7.19 6.64
N SER A 85 -6.86 -8.34 6.15
CA SER A 85 -7.74 -8.42 4.98
C SER A 85 -9.21 -8.24 5.34
N GLU A 86 -9.52 -7.76 6.54
CA GLU A 86 -10.91 -7.44 6.91
C GLU A 86 -11.47 -6.50 5.86
N LEU A 87 -12.53 -6.99 5.22
CA LEU A 87 -13.27 -6.26 4.22
C LEU A 87 -13.68 -4.94 4.86
N PHE A 88 -13.32 -3.84 4.20
CA PHE A 88 -14.01 -2.57 4.37
C PHE A 88 -15.43 -2.73 3.82
N ASP A 89 -16.21 -3.60 4.44
CA ASP A 89 -17.62 -3.72 4.15
C ASP A 89 -18.29 -2.64 4.98
N LYS A 90 -18.98 -1.71 4.31
CA LYS A 90 -19.73 -0.64 4.98
C LYS A 90 -20.80 -1.19 5.94
N THR A 91 -21.06 -2.50 5.91
CA THR A 91 -22.00 -3.22 6.77
C THR A 91 -21.39 -3.79 8.05
N VAL A 92 -20.06 -3.89 8.17
CA VAL A 92 -19.39 -4.42 9.36
C VAL A 92 -18.87 -3.26 10.23
N SER A 93 -19.03 -3.37 11.55
CA SER A 93 -18.49 -2.39 12.50
C SER A 93 -16.98 -2.30 12.38
N PHE A 94 -16.48 -1.12 12.01
CA PHE A 94 -15.06 -0.86 11.80
C PHE A 94 -14.38 -0.47 13.11
N TYR A 95 -13.37 -1.24 13.52
CA TYR A 95 -12.57 -1.00 14.73
C TYR A 95 -11.07 -0.99 14.38
N PRO A 96 -10.51 0.18 14.01
CA PRO A 96 -9.12 0.28 13.61
C PRO A 96 -8.19 0.00 14.80
N LYS A 97 -7.32 -0.98 14.58
CA LYS A 97 -6.15 -1.30 15.41
C LYS A 97 -4.91 -0.58 14.90
N ASP A 98 -4.01 -0.29 15.82
CA ASP A 98 -2.72 0.35 15.54
C ASP A 98 -1.72 -0.63 14.90
N ASN A 99 -0.78 -0.10 14.13
CA ASN A 99 0.25 -0.85 13.40
C ASN A 99 -0.31 -1.91 12.43
N ILE A 100 -1.45 -1.60 11.79
CA ILE A 100 -2.14 -2.48 10.84
C ILE A 100 -2.22 -1.86 9.45
N ILE A 101 -1.97 -2.69 8.43
CA ILE A 101 -2.26 -2.41 7.03
C ILE A 101 -3.64 -2.97 6.67
N TYR A 102 -4.54 -2.11 6.22
CA TYR A 102 -5.87 -2.47 5.73
C TYR A 102 -5.89 -2.46 4.21
N VAL A 103 -6.21 -3.61 3.61
CA VAL A 103 -6.31 -3.73 2.15
C VAL A 103 -7.71 -3.35 1.69
N SER A 104 -7.79 -2.35 0.82
CA SER A 104 -9.05 -1.98 0.19
C SER A 104 -9.43 -3.03 -0.86
N ARG A 105 -10.51 -3.80 -0.63
CA ARG A 105 -11.17 -4.58 -1.69
C ARG A 105 -12.67 -4.30 -1.74
N VAL A 106 -13.17 -4.19 -2.98
CA VAL A 106 -14.55 -3.91 -3.39
C VAL A 106 -15.03 -2.50 -3.00
N GLY A 107 -14.93 -1.55 -3.95
CA GLY A 107 -15.56 -0.22 -3.84
C GLY A 107 -14.63 0.98 -3.90
N LEU A 108 -13.38 0.86 -3.41
CA LEU A 108 -12.36 1.91 -3.56
C LEU A 108 -11.39 1.52 -4.68
N ASN A 109 -11.86 1.65 -5.92
CA ASN A 109 -11.17 1.20 -7.14
C ASN A 109 -9.80 1.89 -7.41
N PHE A 110 -9.29 2.72 -6.48
CA PHE A 110 -8.14 3.61 -6.71
C PHE A 110 -7.22 3.78 -5.49
N LEU A 111 -7.52 3.16 -4.34
CA LEU A 111 -6.61 3.12 -3.20
C LEU A 111 -6.10 1.70 -3.03
N ASP A 112 -4.80 1.57 -2.80
CA ASP A 112 -4.15 0.28 -2.67
C ASP A 112 -4.34 -0.25 -1.25
N VAL A 113 -3.86 0.50 -0.24
CA VAL A 113 -4.04 0.19 1.18
C VAL A 113 -4.09 1.47 2.04
N PHE A 114 -4.46 1.35 3.31
CA PHE A 114 -4.16 2.39 4.31
C PHE A 114 -3.56 1.76 5.57
N VAL A 115 -2.74 2.52 6.27
CA VAL A 115 -2.05 2.11 7.49
C VAL A 115 -2.52 2.99 8.64
N VAL A 116 -2.81 2.37 9.77
CA VAL A 116 -3.10 3.05 11.03
C VAL A 116 -1.86 2.91 11.91
N SER A 117 -1.29 4.02 12.35
CA SER A 117 -0.06 4.04 13.14
C SER A 117 -0.10 5.10 14.23
N ASP A 118 0.96 5.11 15.06
CA ASP A 118 1.15 6.06 16.16
C ASP A 118 -0.03 6.07 17.14
N ASN A 119 -0.33 4.90 17.72
CA ASN A 119 -1.44 4.72 18.65
C ASN A 119 -2.81 5.14 18.08
N ARG A 120 -2.99 4.96 16.76
CA ARG A 120 -4.16 5.38 15.96
C ARG A 120 -4.30 6.88 15.74
N ASN A 121 -3.26 7.68 16.00
CA ASN A 121 -3.29 9.11 15.71
C ASN A 121 -3.00 9.44 14.25
N ASN A 122 -2.32 8.55 13.53
CA ASN A 122 -1.92 8.75 12.15
C ASN A 122 -2.58 7.72 11.23
N VAL A 123 -3.15 8.21 10.11
CA VAL A 123 -3.64 7.36 9.02
C VAL A 123 -2.91 7.72 7.74
N ALA A 124 -2.13 6.78 7.22
CA ALA A 124 -1.40 6.89 5.98
C ALA A 124 -2.07 6.07 4.88
N ILE A 125 -2.70 6.73 3.93
CA ILE A 125 -3.29 6.11 2.74
C ILE A 125 -2.18 5.91 1.72
N LEU A 126 -1.89 4.66 1.38
CA LEU A 126 -0.76 4.33 0.51
C LEU A 126 -1.25 4.12 -0.93
N GLN A 127 -0.60 4.84 -1.85
CA GLN A 127 -0.75 4.68 -3.28
C GLN A 127 0.51 4.04 -3.86
N MET A 128 0.41 2.78 -4.25
CA MET A 128 1.46 1.95 -4.84
C MET A 128 1.32 1.84 -6.38
N THR A 129 0.24 2.38 -6.96
CA THR A 129 0.00 2.28 -8.41
C THR A 129 1.10 2.97 -9.23
N VAL A 130 1.96 2.21 -9.92
CA VAL A 130 2.98 2.80 -10.81
C VAL A 130 2.38 3.17 -12.18
N ALA A 131 1.69 4.31 -12.28
CA ALA A 131 1.12 4.78 -13.54
C ALA A 131 1.65 6.16 -13.93
N LYS A 132 1.96 6.37 -15.23
CA LYS A 132 2.37 7.68 -15.77
C LYS A 132 1.36 8.81 -15.52
N LYS A 133 0.09 8.47 -15.21
CA LYS A 133 -0.94 9.40 -14.77
C LYS A 133 -1.64 8.84 -13.53
N HIS A 134 -1.37 9.44 -12.37
CA HIS A 134 -2.12 9.16 -11.15
C HIS A 134 -3.36 10.04 -11.11
N ILE A 135 -4.53 9.45 -11.39
CA ILE A 135 -5.81 10.10 -11.14
C ILE A 135 -6.22 9.74 -9.72
N LEU A 136 -5.95 10.64 -8.78
CA LEU A 136 -6.49 10.48 -7.44
C LEU A 136 -8.00 10.68 -7.47
N LYS A 137 -8.76 9.68 -7.02
CA LYS A 137 -10.18 9.86 -6.78
C LYS A 137 -10.39 10.27 -5.34
N HIS A 138 -10.74 11.55 -5.15
CA HIS A 138 -11.04 12.11 -3.82
C HIS A 138 -12.12 11.29 -3.09
N SER A 139 -13.05 10.67 -3.83
CA SER A 139 -14.09 9.79 -3.27
C SER A 139 -13.53 8.57 -2.52
N SER A 140 -12.37 8.06 -2.91
CA SER A 140 -11.76 6.92 -2.23
C SER A 140 -11.12 7.32 -0.90
N VAL A 141 -10.42 8.46 -0.86
CA VAL A 141 -9.88 9.04 0.38
C VAL A 141 -11.02 9.41 1.34
N ARG A 142 -12.08 10.05 0.83
CA ARG A 142 -13.29 10.35 1.61
C ARG A 142 -13.93 9.10 2.20
N SER A 143 -13.92 7.97 1.49
CA SER A 143 -14.53 6.75 2.01
C SER A 143 -13.81 6.22 3.24
N VAL A 144 -12.47 6.28 3.28
CA VAL A 144 -11.69 5.89 4.48
C VAL A 144 -12.05 6.83 5.64
N LEU A 145 -12.06 8.14 5.39
CA LEU A 145 -12.47 9.15 6.37
C LEU A 145 -13.88 8.90 6.91
N GLU A 146 -14.85 8.63 6.03
CA GLU A 146 -16.23 8.35 6.41
C GLU A 146 -16.37 7.15 7.35
N ALA A 147 -15.54 6.11 7.21
CA ALA A 147 -15.56 4.99 8.14
C ALA A 147 -14.99 5.32 9.51
N PHE A 148 -13.92 6.10 9.58
CA PHE A 148 -13.44 6.61 10.87
C PHE A 148 -14.47 7.52 11.52
N THR A 149 -15.10 8.42 10.75
CA THR A 149 -16.21 9.25 11.23
C THR A 149 -17.34 8.40 11.78
N LYS A 150 -17.79 7.36 11.06
CA LYS A 150 -18.84 6.45 11.54
C LYS A 150 -18.43 5.70 12.80
N ALA A 151 -17.21 5.16 12.85
CA ALA A 151 -16.69 4.43 14.01
C ALA A 151 -16.49 5.33 15.25
N SER A 152 -16.31 6.63 15.04
CA SER A 152 -16.21 7.62 16.12
C SER A 152 -17.57 8.02 16.72
N GLN A 153 -18.69 7.66 16.09
CA GLN A 153 -20.01 8.03 16.59
C GLN A 153 -20.32 7.33 17.94
N PRO A 154 -21.05 7.99 18.86
CA PRO A 154 -21.27 7.47 20.23
C PRO A 154 -21.98 6.12 20.32
N THR A 155 -22.62 5.69 19.23
CA THR A 155 -23.38 4.44 19.10
C THR A 155 -22.52 3.22 18.77
N THR A 156 -21.26 3.43 18.40
CA THR A 156 -20.24 2.40 18.12
C THR A 156 -19.10 2.55 19.13
N ASN A 157 -18.44 1.47 19.58
CA ASN A 157 -17.32 1.55 20.53
C ASN A 157 -16.40 2.71 20.13
N GLN A 158 -16.35 3.77 20.95
CA GLN A 158 -15.84 5.07 20.53
C GLN A 158 -14.39 4.96 20.04
N VAL A 159 -14.22 5.01 18.73
CA VAL A 159 -12.89 5.09 18.11
C VAL A 159 -12.50 6.57 18.06
N PRO A 160 -11.37 6.98 18.67
CA PRO A 160 -10.92 8.36 18.56
C PRO A 160 -10.59 8.69 17.10
N MET A 161 -10.94 9.91 16.67
CA MET A 161 -10.60 10.37 15.32
C MET A 161 -9.08 10.61 15.22
N PRO A 162 -8.39 10.04 14.22
CA PRO A 162 -6.99 10.33 13.95
C PRO A 162 -6.75 11.83 13.73
N LYS A 163 -5.64 12.33 14.26
CA LYS A 163 -5.23 13.73 14.15
C LYS A 163 -4.56 14.02 12.81
N ASP A 164 -3.77 13.06 12.34
CA ASP A 164 -2.92 13.21 11.17
C ASP A 164 -3.38 12.28 10.05
N TRP A 165 -3.51 12.85 8.86
CA TRP A 165 -3.98 12.17 7.66
C TRP A 165 -3.01 12.44 6.53
N SER A 166 -2.52 11.38 5.92
CA SER A 166 -1.57 11.49 4.82
C SER A 166 -1.97 10.59 3.65
N LEU A 167 -1.68 11.04 2.45
CA LEU A 167 -1.67 10.26 1.22
C LEU A 167 -0.21 10.13 0.76
N ILE A 168 0.29 8.90 0.76
CA ILE A 168 1.69 8.59 0.54
C ILE A 168 1.85 7.81 -0.76
N TYR A 169 2.64 8.34 -1.69
CA TYR A 169 3.08 7.60 -2.86
C TYR A 169 4.23 6.66 -2.46
N VAL A 170 3.98 5.36 -2.55
CA VAL A 170 5.00 4.34 -2.29
C VAL A 170 5.66 3.99 -3.60
N THR A 171 6.97 4.23 -3.70
CA THR A 171 7.72 4.01 -4.95
C THR A 171 9.07 3.33 -4.68
N PRO A 172 9.59 2.55 -5.65
CA PRO A 172 10.91 1.94 -5.54
C PRO A 172 12.04 2.92 -5.85
N ASP A 173 11.71 4.15 -6.28
CA ASP A 173 12.64 5.21 -6.67
C ASP A 173 12.14 6.59 -6.20
N GLU A 174 12.88 7.64 -6.55
CA GLU A 174 12.57 9.05 -6.23
C GLU A 174 11.34 9.61 -6.97
N GLN A 175 10.66 8.83 -7.82
CA GLN A 175 9.51 9.30 -8.57
C GLN A 175 8.33 9.63 -7.64
N GLY A 176 8.26 9.01 -6.47
CA GLY A 176 7.27 9.30 -5.43
C GLY A 176 7.30 10.76 -5.01
N ARG A 177 8.50 11.29 -4.74
CA ARG A 177 8.70 12.71 -4.39
C ARG A 177 8.20 13.64 -5.49
N LYS A 178 8.64 13.43 -6.72
CA LYS A 178 8.21 14.23 -7.88
C LYS A 178 6.69 14.23 -8.06
N THR A 179 6.06 13.09 -7.78
CA THR A 179 4.61 12.94 -7.87
C THR A 179 3.91 13.67 -6.73
N ALA A 180 4.42 13.56 -5.50
CA ALA A 180 3.90 14.24 -4.33
C ALA A 180 3.98 15.77 -4.47
N ASP A 181 5.12 16.30 -4.91
CA ASP A 181 5.37 17.74 -5.07
C ASP A 181 4.39 18.42 -6.05
N GLN A 182 3.88 17.68 -7.02
CA GLN A 182 2.96 18.18 -8.05
C GLN A 182 1.48 18.05 -7.66
N LYS A 183 1.19 17.59 -6.45
CA LYS A 183 -0.17 17.23 -6.02
C LYS A 183 -0.52 17.92 -4.72
N SER A 184 -1.75 18.40 -4.68
CA SER A 184 -2.43 18.82 -3.47
C SER A 184 -3.77 18.09 -3.40
N LEU A 185 -4.18 17.74 -2.18
CA LEU A 185 -5.45 17.07 -1.96
C LEU A 185 -6.35 17.95 -1.08
N ALA A 186 -7.24 18.69 -1.73
CA ALA A 186 -8.30 19.42 -1.05
C ALA A 186 -9.61 18.63 -1.12
N LEU A 187 -10.06 18.11 0.03
CA LEU A 187 -11.28 17.32 0.12
C LEU A 187 -12.56 18.16 0.26
N GLY A 188 -12.44 19.47 0.53
CA GLY A 188 -13.55 20.39 0.74
C GLY A 188 -13.91 20.57 2.22
N ALA A 189 -14.92 21.40 2.49
CA ALA A 189 -15.37 21.70 3.85
C ALA A 189 -15.86 20.44 4.58
N GLY A 190 -15.56 20.34 5.89
CA GLY A 190 -15.98 19.23 6.75
C GLY A 190 -15.06 18.00 6.76
N TYR A 191 -13.97 18.01 5.98
CA TYR A 191 -12.94 16.97 6.01
C TYR A 191 -11.64 17.51 6.61
N PRO A 192 -10.84 16.67 7.30
CA PRO A 192 -9.52 17.08 7.77
C PRO A 192 -8.57 17.36 6.60
N SER A 193 -7.51 18.13 6.88
CA SER A 193 -6.41 18.30 5.95
C SER A 193 -5.71 16.97 5.73
N VAL A 194 -5.44 16.62 4.47
CA VAL A 194 -4.69 15.42 4.11
C VAL A 194 -3.38 15.85 3.47
N ASP A 195 -2.27 15.53 4.12
CA ASP A 195 -0.95 15.80 3.56
C ASP A 195 -0.65 14.86 2.42
N VAL A 196 0.09 15.33 1.43
CA VAL A 196 0.58 14.49 0.34
C VAL A 196 2.07 14.26 0.56
N GLY A 197 2.52 13.04 0.33
CA GLY A 197 3.88 12.64 0.64
C GLY A 197 4.35 11.43 -0.14
N TRP A 198 5.53 10.93 0.21
CA TRP A 198 6.15 9.79 -0.42
C TRP A 198 6.88 8.90 0.58
N LEU A 199 7.01 7.64 0.19
CA LEU A 199 7.78 6.63 0.87
C LEU A 199 8.61 5.90 -0.19
N HIS A 200 9.93 5.99 -0.06
CA HIS A 200 10.86 5.24 -0.87
C HIS A 200 11.08 3.87 -0.21
N ILE A 201 10.66 2.79 -0.88
CA ILE A 201 10.77 1.42 -0.36
C ILE A 201 11.91 0.62 -1.02
N GLY A 202 12.79 1.30 -1.79
CA GLY A 202 13.78 0.61 -2.61
C GLY A 202 14.85 -0.15 -1.81
N GLN A 203 15.17 0.28 -0.58
CA GLN A 203 16.14 -0.42 0.27
C GLN A 203 15.51 -1.59 1.00
N GLU A 204 14.32 -1.41 1.53
CA GLU A 204 13.50 -2.41 2.21
C GLU A 204 13.15 -3.53 1.23
N PHE A 205 12.84 -3.17 -0.01
CA PHE A 205 12.65 -4.11 -1.09
C PHE A 205 13.92 -4.95 -1.32
N LYS A 206 15.10 -4.32 -1.43
CA LYS A 206 16.37 -5.07 -1.57
C LYS A 206 16.65 -5.97 -0.36
N SER A 207 16.36 -5.50 0.85
CA SER A 207 16.54 -6.28 2.09
C SER A 207 15.61 -7.49 2.15
N LEU A 208 14.33 -7.30 1.83
CA LEU A 208 13.36 -8.39 1.70
C LEU A 208 13.86 -9.45 0.71
N MET A 209 14.38 -8.99 -0.41
CA MET A 209 14.86 -9.86 -1.49
C MET A 209 16.10 -10.64 -1.07
N GLN A 210 16.99 -10.04 -0.29
CA GLN A 210 18.15 -10.73 0.27
C GLN A 210 17.74 -11.78 1.30
N LYS A 211 16.87 -11.42 2.25
CA LYS A 211 16.40 -12.34 3.30
C LYS A 211 15.66 -13.56 2.77
N LEU A 212 14.80 -13.33 1.77
CA LEU A 212 14.05 -14.41 1.17
C LEU A 212 14.95 -15.30 0.28
N ALA A 213 16.04 -14.76 -0.29
CA ALA A 213 17.05 -15.58 -0.96
C ALA A 213 17.84 -16.47 0.02
N GLU A 214 18.19 -15.93 1.19
CA GLU A 214 18.87 -16.69 2.25
C GLU A 214 17.97 -17.81 2.81
N ALA A 215 16.65 -17.56 2.93
CA ALA A 215 15.68 -18.57 3.40
C ALA A 215 15.46 -19.73 2.42
N ASP A 216 15.40 -19.46 1.10
CA ASP A 216 15.25 -20.49 0.06
C ASP A 216 16.48 -21.42 0.01
N ASP A 217 17.69 -20.88 0.23
CA ASP A 217 18.94 -21.65 0.26
C ASP A 217 19.04 -22.56 1.50
N GLU A 218 18.56 -22.11 2.66
CA GLU A 218 18.49 -22.92 3.89
C GLU A 218 17.48 -24.07 3.78
N GLU A 219 16.31 -23.83 3.16
CA GLU A 219 15.28 -24.85 2.96
C GLU A 219 15.79 -25.94 1.99
N ALA A 220 16.48 -25.54 0.91
CA ALA A 220 17.12 -26.47 -0.04
C ALA A 220 18.26 -27.27 0.60
N ALA A 221 19.07 -26.67 1.48
CA ALA A 221 20.14 -27.36 2.20
C ALA A 221 19.60 -28.35 3.25
N SER A 222 18.50 -28.02 3.93
CA SER A 222 17.88 -28.90 4.93
C SER A 222 17.19 -30.14 4.32
N GLY A 223 16.67 -30.02 3.10
CA GLY A 223 16.10 -31.15 2.35
C GLY A 223 17.13 -32.13 1.79
N ALA A 224 18.38 -31.68 1.58
CA ALA A 224 19.46 -32.51 1.04
C ALA A 224 20.19 -33.37 2.10
N VAL A 225 19.91 -33.18 3.38
CA VAL A 225 20.52 -33.93 4.50
C VAL A 225 19.60 -35.06 5.01
N ALA A 226 18.42 -35.22 4.41
CA ALA A 226 17.40 -36.19 4.83
C ALA A 226 17.33 -37.48 3.99
N ASP A 227 18.29 -37.73 3.10
CA ASP A 227 18.40 -38.98 2.31
C ASP A 227 19.66 -39.79 2.67
#